data_AF-A0A0D1IL37-F1
#
_entry.id   AF-A0A0D1IL37-F1
#
_cell.length_a   1.000
_cell.length_b   1.000
_cell.length_c   1.000
_cell.angle_alpha   90.00
_cell.angle_beta   90.00
_cell.angle_gamma   90.00
#
_symmetry.space_group_name_H-M   'P 1'
#
loop_
_entity.id
_entity.type
_entity.pdbx_description
1 polymer ?
#
loop_
_entity_poly.entity_id
_entity_poly.type
_entity_poly.pdbx_seq_one_letter_code
_entity_poly.pdbx_strand_id
1 'polypeptide(L)'
;MIPKIRKMFSIHDYLYSKRNRAEKYNDGKDYVKECFIIVTSEFDLSAEEMSANDHITYSDFNEAVRELRILVNDMKDWNKTN
;
A
#
# COMPACT_ATOMS: atom_id res chain seq x y z
N MET A 1 -1.88 10.65 -11.82
CA MET A 1 -1.46 9.23 -11.81
C MET A 1 -2.70 8.36 -11.66
N ILE A 2 -2.73 7.18 -12.29
CA ILE A 2 -3.80 6.19 -12.05
C ILE A 2 -3.46 5.45 -10.74
N PRO A 3 -4.36 5.35 -9.75
CA PRO A 3 -4.10 4.61 -8.52
C PRO A 3 -3.74 3.14 -8.81
N LYS A 4 -2.81 2.58 -8.02
CA LYS A 4 -2.30 1.21 -8.20
C LYS A 4 -2.26 0.45 -6.90
N ILE A 5 -2.49 -0.85 -6.97
CA ILE A 5 -2.23 -1.74 -5.84
C ILE A 5 -0.75 -2.09 -5.81
N ARG A 6 -0.15 -2.01 -4.64
CA ARG A 6 1.25 -2.36 -4.39
C ARG A 6 1.31 -3.37 -3.25
N LYS A 7 2.05 -4.47 -3.48
CA LYS A 7 2.41 -5.43 -2.43
C LYS A 7 3.57 -4.87 -1.60
N MET A 8 3.43 -4.93 -0.28
CA MET A 8 4.39 -4.42 0.69
C MET A 8 4.56 -5.42 1.85
N PHE A 9 5.61 -5.22 2.63
CA PHE A 9 5.95 -6.02 3.80
C PHE A 9 5.89 -5.14 5.04
N SER A 10 4.95 -5.44 5.95
CA SER A 10 4.69 -4.66 7.16
C SER A 10 5.45 -5.24 8.36
N ILE A 11 6.10 -4.33 9.09
CA ILE A 11 6.68 -4.55 10.43
C ILE A 11 6.40 -3.29 11.24
N HIS A 12 5.73 -3.44 12.38
CA HIS A 12 5.29 -2.32 13.22
C HIS A 12 4.60 -1.23 12.39
N ASP A 13 5.07 0.01 12.50
CA ASP A 13 4.51 1.20 11.86
C ASP A 13 5.14 1.49 10.48
N TYR A 14 5.82 0.51 9.87
CA TYR A 14 6.52 0.66 8.60
C TYR A 14 6.14 -0.39 7.57
N LEU A 15 6.16 0.02 6.30
CA LEU A 15 5.97 -0.79 5.12
C LEU A 15 7.24 -0.78 4.28
N TYR A 16 7.68 -1.96 3.85
CA TYR A 16 8.89 -2.14 3.06
C TYR A 16 8.56 -2.75 1.70
N SER A 17 9.27 -2.29 0.67
CA SER A 17 9.11 -2.79 -0.70
C SER A 17 9.63 -4.21 -0.93
N LYS A 18 10.51 -4.71 -0.05
CA LYS A 18 11.14 -6.03 -0.13
C LYS A 18 11.15 -6.71 1.23
N ARG A 19 10.87 -8.03 1.23
CA ARG A 19 10.82 -8.84 2.46
C ARG A 19 12.14 -8.84 3.21
N ASN A 20 13.25 -9.05 2.51
CA ASN A 20 14.59 -9.10 3.12
C ASN A 20 14.98 -7.79 3.82
N ARG A 21 14.47 -6.64 3.34
CA ARG A 21 14.66 -5.35 4.00
C ARG A 21 13.87 -5.31 5.31
N ALA A 22 12.59 -5.66 5.28
CA ALA A 22 11.77 -5.75 6.48
C ALA A 22 12.39 -6.69 7.54
N GLU A 23 12.86 -7.87 7.12
CA GLU A 23 13.51 -8.85 8.01
C GLU A 23 14.78 -8.29 8.65
N LYS A 24 15.59 -7.54 7.89
CA LYS A 24 16.82 -6.91 8.39
C LYS A 24 16.53 -5.82 9.45
N TYR A 25 15.51 -4.99 9.25
CA TYR A 25 15.13 -3.97 10.23
C TYR A 25 14.47 -4.55 11.48
N ASN A 26 13.77 -5.67 11.31
CA ASN A 26 13.08 -6.37 12.37
C ASN A 26 14.03 -7.10 13.35
N ASP A 27 15.24 -7.47 12.94
CA ASP A 27 16.24 -8.16 13.79
C ASP A 27 15.67 -9.44 14.45
N GLY A 28 14.74 -10.12 13.77
CA GLY A 28 14.08 -11.32 14.26
C GLY A 28 13.08 -11.11 15.41
N LYS A 29 12.71 -9.87 15.74
CA LYS A 29 11.83 -9.55 16.87
C LYS A 29 10.36 -9.83 16.59
N ASP A 30 9.93 -9.62 15.35
CA ASP A 30 8.55 -9.81 14.92
C ASP A 30 8.41 -10.56 13.58
N TYR A 31 7.18 -10.88 13.20
CA TYR A 31 6.88 -11.54 11.93
C TYR A 31 6.58 -10.53 10.83
N VAL A 32 7.30 -10.64 9.71
CA VAL A 32 7.02 -9.84 8.52
C VAL A 32 5.69 -10.26 7.91
N LYS A 33 4.74 -9.33 7.89
CA LYS A 33 3.42 -9.52 7.30
C LYS A 33 3.42 -9.04 5.86
N GLU A 34 2.89 -9.85 4.96
CA GLU A 34 2.58 -9.41 3.61
C GLU A 34 1.26 -8.63 3.62
N CYS A 35 1.21 -7.50 2.93
CA CYS A 35 0.02 -6.69 2.79
C CYS A 35 -0.02 -5.99 1.43
N PHE A 36 -1.15 -5.40 1.12
CA PHE A 36 -1.39 -4.59 -0.06
C PHE A 36 -1.77 -3.18 0.36
N ILE A 37 -1.35 -2.20 -0.42
CA ILE A 37 -1.77 -0.80 -0.27
C ILE A 37 -2.24 -0.28 -1.63
N ILE A 38 -3.07 0.76 -1.60
CA ILE A 38 -3.42 1.53 -2.80
C ILE A 38 -2.60 2.82 -2.79
N VAL A 39 -1.73 2.98 -3.78
CA VAL A 39 -0.91 4.19 -3.95
C VAL A 39 -1.53 5.12 -4.99
N THR A 40 -1.52 6.42 -4.68
CA THR A 40 -2.07 7.48 -5.54
C THR A 40 -1.02 8.49 -5.99
N SER A 41 0.22 8.37 -5.50
CA SER A 41 1.36 9.24 -5.83
C SER A 41 2.55 8.47 -6.41
N GLU A 42 3.30 9.12 -7.31
CA GLU A 42 4.54 8.56 -7.89
C GLU A 42 5.64 8.37 -6.82
N PHE A 43 5.58 9.18 -5.75
CA PHE A 43 6.46 9.05 -4.61
C PHE A 43 6.22 7.72 -3.88
N ASP A 44 4.97 7.43 -3.51
CA ASP A 44 4.63 6.17 -2.83
C ASP A 44 4.82 4.95 -3.71
N LEU A 45 4.69 5.09 -5.03
CA LEU A 45 4.96 3.99 -5.96
C LEU A 45 6.44 3.59 -5.96
N SER A 46 7.34 4.57 -5.81
CA SER A 46 8.79 4.38 -5.88
C SER A 46 9.47 4.22 -4.52
N ALA A 47 8.80 4.60 -3.42
CA ALA A 47 9.35 4.53 -2.07
C ALA A 47 9.78 3.11 -1.68
N GLU A 48 11.01 2.93 -1.20
CA GLU A 48 11.48 1.63 -0.72
C GLU A 48 10.92 1.26 0.66
N GLU A 49 10.52 2.29 1.42
CA GLU A 49 10.07 2.28 2.80
C GLU A 49 9.12 3.47 3.02
N MET A 50 8.06 3.27 3.79
CA MET A 50 7.04 4.30 4.10
C MET A 50 6.36 3.99 5.43
N SER A 51 5.75 4.99 6.06
CA SER A 51 4.99 4.77 7.30
C SER A 51 3.70 4.02 7.00
N ALA A 52 3.43 2.95 7.74
CA ALA A 52 2.15 2.26 7.66
C ALA A 52 0.97 3.14 8.09
N ASN A 53 1.21 4.16 8.92
CA ASN A 53 0.16 5.06 9.40
C ASN A 53 -0.40 5.98 8.31
N ASP A 54 0.37 6.22 7.25
CA ASP A 54 -0.05 7.07 6.12
C ASP A 54 -0.88 6.29 5.08
N HIS A 55 -1.06 4.98 5.27
CA HIS A 55 -1.65 4.10 4.28
C HIS A 55 -2.66 3.12 4.89
N ILE A 56 -3.76 2.90 4.18
CA ILE A 56 -4.66 1.79 4.49
C ILE A 56 -4.01 0.50 3.96
N THR A 57 -3.81 -0.47 4.85
CA THR A 57 -3.26 -1.78 4.53
C THR A 57 -4.36 -2.82 4.41
N TYR A 58 -4.28 -3.65 3.38
CA TYR A 58 -5.18 -4.77 3.14
C TYR A 58 -4.40 -6.08 3.25
N SER A 59 -4.96 -7.07 3.95
CA SER A 59 -4.37 -8.41 4.02
C SER A 59 -4.78 -9.30 2.84
N ASP A 60 -5.89 -8.98 2.17
CA ASP A 60 -6.42 -9.70 1.01
C ASP A 60 -6.31 -8.84 -0.27
N PHE A 61 -5.80 -9.44 -1.35
CA PHE A 61 -5.66 -8.77 -2.64
C PHE A 61 -7.02 -8.41 -3.27
N ASN A 62 -8.04 -9.27 -3.13
CA ASN A 62 -9.37 -9.03 -3.66
C ASN A 62 -10.06 -7.86 -2.94
N GLU A 63 -9.80 -7.69 -1.64
CA GLU A 63 -10.25 -6.52 -0.90
C GLU A 63 -9.62 -5.25 -1.48
N ALA A 64 -8.29 -5.22 -1.66
CA ALA A 64 -7.60 -4.09 -2.28
C ALA A 64 -8.12 -3.80 -3.71
N VAL A 65 -8.45 -4.83 -4.51
CA VAL A 65 -9.07 -4.67 -5.84
C VAL A 65 -10.45 -4.04 -5.75
N ARG A 66 -11.27 -4.43 -4.77
CA ARG A 66 -12.59 -3.84 -4.57
C ARG A 66 -12.48 -2.35 -4.22
N GLU A 67 -11.62 -2.01 -3.27
CA GLU A 67 -11.43 -0.62 -2.83
C GLU A 67 -10.84 0.25 -3.95
N LEU A 68 -9.89 -0.29 -4.74
CA LEU A 68 -9.35 0.41 -5.91
C LEU A 68 -10.45 0.75 -6.92
N ARG A 69 -11.39 -0.15 -7.17
CA ARG A 69 -12.51 0.09 -8.10
C ARG A 69 -13.43 1.19 -7.61
N ILE A 70 -13.72 1.22 -6.31
CA ILE A 70 -14.52 2.29 -5.68
C ILE A 70 -13.81 3.63 -5.88
N LEU A 71 -12.54 3.73 -5.48
CA LEU A 71 -11.74 4.94 -5.64
C LEU A 71 -11.70 5.45 -7.09
N VAL A 72 -11.48 4.56 -8.06
CA VAL A 72 -11.45 4.95 -9.48
C VAL A 72 -12.81 5.43 -9.98
N ASN A 73 -13.91 4.85 -9.51
CA ASN A 73 -15.25 5.30 -9.87
C ASN A 73 -15.55 6.67 -9.27
N ASP A 74 -15.22 6.89 -8.00
CA ASP A 74 -15.39 8.18 -7.33
C ASP A 74 -14.61 9.29 -8.05
N MET A 75 -13.37 9.00 -8.46
CA MET A 75 -12.57 9.94 -9.27
C MET A 75 -13.21 10.25 -10.63
N LYS A 76 -13.82 9.25 -11.29
CA LYS A 76 -14.52 9.48 -12.57
C LYS A 76 -15.75 10.35 -12.39
N ASP A 77 -16.50 10.13 -11.31
CA ASP A 77 -17.72 10.89 -11.06
C ASP A 77 -17.38 12.34 -10.68
N TRP A 78 -16.35 12.57 -9.88
CA TRP A 78 -15.81 13.91 -9.60
C TRP A 78 -15.44 14.68 -10.88
N ASN A 79 -14.80 14.01 -11.84
CA ASN A 79 -14.40 14.61 -13.12
C ASN A 79 -15.57 14.85 -14.08
N LYS A 80 -16.76 14.28 -13.83
CA LYS A 80 -17.97 14.59 -14.61
C LYS A 80 -18.72 15.80 -14.05
N THR A 81 -18.56 16.07 -12.75
CA THR A 81 -19.27 17.13 -12.04
C THR A 81 -18.49 18.44 -11.93
N ASN A 82 -17.22 18.47 -12.35
CA ASN A 82 -16.33 19.63 -12.35
C ASN A 82 -15.62 19.76 -13.71
#